data_AF-A0A7G2K066-F1
#
_entry.id   AF-A0A7G2K066-F1
#
_cell.length_a   1.000
_cell.length_b   1.000
_cell.length_c   1.000
_cell.angle_alpha   90.00
_cell.angle_beta   90.00
_cell.angle_gamma   90.00
#
_symmetry.space_group_name_H-M   'P 1'
#
loop_
_entity.id
_entity.type
_entity.pdbx_description
1 polymer ?
#
loop_
_entity_poly.entity_id
_entity_poly.type
_entity_poly.pdbx_seq_one_letter_code
_entity_poly.pdbx_strand_id
1 'polypeptide(L)'
;MIKNWFEWEKDNRKEIPKLHPTQKPIAVLKRLIEIFTDEGDVVIDPVAGSASTLRAARELNRPSYGFEIKKDSCKIAKEQMLNI
;
A
#
# COMPACT_ATOMS: atom_id res chain seq x y z
N MET A 1 7.62 12.77 -19.36
CA MET A 1 7.42 11.84 -18.22
C MET A 1 8.12 10.54 -18.59
N ILE A 2 9.21 10.21 -17.91
CA ILE A 2 9.99 8.98 -18.19
C ILE A 2 9.15 7.80 -17.73
N LYS A 3 8.71 6.94 -18.66
CA LYS A 3 7.76 5.86 -18.39
C LYS A 3 8.42 4.52 -17.98
N ASN A 4 9.75 4.46 -17.94
CA ASN A 4 10.52 3.21 -17.82
C ASN A 4 11.60 3.26 -16.72
N TRP A 5 11.41 4.01 -15.63
CA TRP A 5 12.40 4.03 -14.53
C TRP A 5 12.39 2.73 -13.70
N PHE A 6 11.28 2.00 -13.69
CA PHE A 6 11.13 0.67 -13.10
C PHE A 6 9.97 -0.09 -13.74
N GLU A 7 10.00 -1.42 -13.67
CA GLU A 7 8.92 -2.27 -14.15
C GLU A 7 7.64 -2.04 -13.33
N TRP A 8 6.51 -1.88 -14.04
CA TRP A 8 5.21 -1.69 -13.42
C TRP A 8 4.50 -3.04 -13.27
N GLU A 9 4.80 -3.71 -12.16
CA GLU A 9 4.17 -4.99 -11.83
C GLU A 9 2.72 -4.79 -11.36
N LYS A 10 1.82 -5.65 -11.85
CA LYS A 10 0.42 -5.68 -11.43
C LYS A 10 0.24 -6.71 -10.33
N ASP A 11 -0.46 -6.34 -9.27
CA ASP A 11 -0.78 -7.25 -8.17
C ASP A 11 -1.62 -8.44 -8.61
N ASN A 12 -1.35 -9.62 -8.01
CA ASN A 12 -2.19 -10.80 -8.15
C ASN A 12 -3.53 -10.59 -7.42
N ARG A 13 -4.63 -10.56 -8.17
CA ARG A 13 -5.98 -10.30 -7.62
C ARG A 13 -6.49 -11.37 -6.66
N LYS A 14 -5.88 -12.56 -6.65
CA LYS A 14 -6.23 -13.63 -5.69
C LYS A 14 -5.66 -13.35 -4.30
N GLU A 15 -4.52 -12.65 -4.25
CA GLU A 15 -3.81 -12.34 -3.00
C GLU A 15 -4.14 -10.93 -2.52
N ILE A 16 -4.25 -9.99 -3.45
CA ILE A 16 -4.48 -8.57 -3.18
C ILE A 16 -5.83 -8.17 -3.78
N PRO A 17 -6.86 -7.90 -2.97
CA PRO A 17 -8.16 -7.49 -3.48
C PRO A 17 -8.09 -6.09 -4.07
N LYS A 18 -8.92 -5.84 -5.10
CA LYS A 18 -9.08 -4.51 -5.70
C LYS A 18 -10.23 -3.77 -5.01
N LEU A 19 -9.89 -2.90 -4.06
CA LEU A 19 -10.85 -2.23 -3.18
C LEU A 19 -11.14 -0.78 -3.61
N HIS A 20 -10.24 -0.16 -4.38
CA HIS A 20 -10.40 1.21 -4.86
C HIS A 20 -10.09 1.35 -6.36
N PRO A 21 -10.81 2.19 -7.12
CA PRO A 21 -10.56 2.39 -8.55
C PRO A 21 -9.12 2.83 -8.87
N THR A 22 -8.55 3.66 -8.00
CA THR A 22 -7.19 4.22 -8.13
C THR A 22 -6.21 3.61 -7.12
N GLN A 23 -6.43 2.35 -6.73
CA GLN A 23 -5.52 1.59 -5.88
C GLN A 23 -4.15 1.44 -6.56
N LYS A 24 -3.08 1.72 -5.80
CA LYS A 24 -1.71 1.59 -6.30
C LYS A 24 -1.23 0.16 -6.10
N PRO A 25 -0.45 -0.41 -7.04
CA PRO A 25 0.10 -1.74 -6.87
C PRO A 25 1.01 -1.83 -5.66
N ILE A 26 0.89 -2.91 -4.88
CA ILE A 26 1.71 -3.15 -3.69
C ILE A 26 3.17 -3.38 -4.08
N ALA A 27 3.45 -4.09 -5.17
CA ALA A 27 4.82 -4.33 -5.64
C ALA A 27 5.59 -3.01 -5.87
N VAL A 28 4.95 -2.03 -6.51
CA VAL A 28 5.53 -0.70 -6.74
C VAL A 28 5.75 0.04 -5.41
N LEU A 29 4.78 -0.02 -4.50
CA LEU A 29 4.88 0.65 -3.20
C LEU A 29 5.99 0.05 -2.33
N LYS A 30 6.15 -1.28 -2.34
CA LYS A 30 7.27 -1.95 -1.66
C LYS A 30 8.61 -1.41 -2.15
N ARG A 31 8.79 -1.35 -3.47
CA ARG A 31 10.03 -0.85 -4.07
C ARG A 31 10.33 0.58 -3.64
N LEU A 32 9.31 1.45 -3.61
CA LEU A 32 9.49 2.82 -3.14
C LEU A 32 9.85 2.88 -1.64
N ILE A 33 9.18 2.10 -0.80
CA ILE A 33 9.47 2.04 0.63
C ILE A 33 10.91 1.56 0.88
N GLU A 34 11.35 0.51 0.20
CA GLU A 34 12.74 0.00 0.31
C GLU A 34 13.80 1.01 -0.13
N ILE A 35 13.51 1.87 -1.11
CA ILE A 35 14.47 2.87 -1.59
C ILE A 35 14.66 3.99 -0.56
N PHE A 36 13.61 4.33 0.19
CA PHE A 36 13.59 5.53 1.04
C PHE A 36 13.54 5.25 2.55
N THR A 37 13.51 3.98 2.97
CA THR A 37 13.40 3.61 4.39
C THR A 37 14.18 2.33 4.72
N ASP A 38 14.73 2.28 5.92
CA ASP A 38 15.32 1.07 6.48
C ASP A 38 14.24 0.20 7.16
N GLU A 39 14.59 -1.03 7.53
CA GLU A 39 13.70 -1.88 8.33
C GLU A 39 13.44 -1.24 9.71
N GLY A 40 12.20 -1.26 10.18
CA GLY A 40 11.80 -0.61 11.43
C GLY A 40 11.45 0.89 11.32
N ASP A 41 11.78 1.55 10.20
CA ASP A 41 11.35 2.93 9.96
C ASP A 41 9.83 3.04 9.81
N VAL A 42 9.29 4.21 10.16
CA VAL A 42 7.85 4.48 10.12
C VAL A 42 7.43 5.02 8.76
N VAL A 43 6.44 4.38 8.12
CA VAL A 43 5.80 4.86 6.90
C VAL A 43 4.46 5.51 7.21
N ILE A 44 4.25 6.74 6.74
CA ILE A 44 2.98 7.47 6.93
C ILE A 44 2.30 7.71 5.58
N ASP A 45 1.03 7.32 5.46
CA ASP A 45 0.18 7.62 4.30
C ASP A 45 -1.03 8.48 4.71
N PRO A 46 -1.03 9.79 4.43
CA PRO A 46 -2.12 10.69 4.81
C PRO A 46 -3.39 10.51 3.99
N VAL A 47 -3.36 9.73 2.90
CA VAL A 47 -4.48 9.49 1.97
C VAL A 47 -4.59 8.01 1.63
N ALA A 48 -4.67 7.19 2.68
CA ALA A 48 -4.44 5.75 2.63
C ALA A 48 -5.41 5.01 1.70
N GLY A 49 -6.63 5.49 1.48
CA GLY A 49 -7.59 4.86 0.55
C GLY A 49 -7.81 3.38 0.84
N SER A 50 -7.38 2.51 -0.07
CA SER A 50 -7.43 1.05 0.07
C SER A 50 -6.39 0.44 1.02
N ALA A 51 -5.57 1.27 1.66
CA ALA A 51 -4.44 0.90 2.53
C ALA A 51 -3.35 0.06 1.85
N SER A 52 -3.15 0.21 0.53
CA SER A 52 -2.09 -0.50 -0.20
C SER A 52 -0.69 -0.15 0.33
N THR A 53 -0.46 1.09 0.75
CA THR A 53 0.82 1.55 1.32
C THR A 53 1.10 0.88 2.67
N LEU A 54 0.09 0.79 3.53
CA LEU A 54 0.20 0.16 4.85
C LEU A 54 0.45 -1.33 4.72
N ARG A 55 -0.21 -1.98 3.75
CA ARG A 55 0.03 -3.39 3.44
C ARG A 55 1.48 -3.62 2.97
N ALA A 56 1.96 -2.79 2.03
CA ALA A 56 3.34 -2.85 1.56
C ALA A 56 4.35 -2.64 2.69
N ALA A 57 4.13 -1.63 3.54
CA ALA A 57 4.98 -1.35 4.70
C ALA A 57 5.01 -2.53 5.69
N ARG A 58 3.83 -3.10 6.02
CA ARG A 58 3.74 -4.24 6.94
C ARG A 58 4.49 -5.47 6.42
N GLU A 59 4.36 -5.79 5.13
CA GLU A 59 5.09 -6.91 4.51
C GLU A 59 6.60 -6.70 4.44
N LEU A 60 7.05 -5.46 4.59
CA LEU A 60 8.45 -5.07 4.65
C LEU A 60 8.94 -4.83 6.08
N ASN A 61 8.18 -5.18 7.12
CA ASN A 61 8.53 -4.90 8.53
C ASN A 61 8.75 -3.40 8.83
N ARG A 62 7.99 -2.51 8.17
CA ARG A 62 7.92 -1.09 8.49
C ARG A 62 6.62 -0.80 9.25
N PRO A 63 6.67 -0.33 10.51
CA PRO A 63 5.50 0.23 11.18
C PRO A 63 4.86 1.31 10.31
N SER A 64 3.53 1.41 10.31
CA SER A 64 2.87 2.40 9.47
C SER A 64 1.60 2.99 10.05
N TYR A 65 1.32 4.23 9.67
CA TYR A 65 0.11 4.97 10.03
C TYR A 65 -0.58 5.48 8.76
N GLY A 66 -1.87 5.19 8.63
CA GLY A 66 -2.69 5.60 7.50
C GLY A 66 -3.89 6.41 7.93
N PHE A 67 -4.19 7.46 7.17
CA PHE A 67 -5.35 8.32 7.39
C PHE A 67 -6.27 8.26 6.17
N GLU A 68 -7.57 8.13 6.43
CA GLU A 68 -8.62 8.11 5.40
C GLU A 68 -9.89 8.75 5.97
N ILE A 69 -10.49 9.66 5.19
CA ILE A 69 -11.65 10.43 5.62
C ILE A 69 -12.96 9.64 5.43
N LYS A 70 -13.00 8.74 4.44
CA LYS A 70 -14.18 7.92 4.15
C LYS A 70 -14.21 6.69 5.06
N LYS A 71 -15.15 6.69 6.00
CA LYS A 71 -15.34 5.60 6.97
C LYS A 71 -15.49 4.23 6.29
N ASP A 72 -16.24 4.14 5.21
CA ASP A 72 -16.46 2.89 4.47
C ASP A 72 -15.17 2.36 3.85
N SER A 73 -14.36 3.23 3.25
CA SER A 73 -13.05 2.87 2.71
C SER A 73 -12.10 2.38 3.81
N CYS A 74 -12.08 3.07 4.96
CA CYS A 74 -11.30 2.66 6.13
C CYS A 74 -11.73 1.28 6.65
N LYS A 75 -13.04 1.00 6.72
CA LYS A 75 -13.58 -0.30 7.14
C LYS A 75 -13.17 -1.42 6.18
N ILE A 76 -13.43 -1.25 4.89
CA ILE A 76 -13.13 -2.24 3.85
C ILE A 76 -11.62 -2.52 3.79
N ALA A 77 -10.78 -1.49 3.87
CA ALA A 77 -9.33 -1.64 3.88
C ALA A 77 -8.84 -2.45 5.10
N LYS A 78 -9.37 -2.18 6.30
CA LYS A 78 -9.04 -2.97 7.49
C LYS A 78 -9.44 -4.44 7.35
N GLU A 79 -10.66 -4.70 6.90
CA GLU A 79 -11.23 -6.06 6.82
C GLU A 79 -10.62 -6.91 5.71
N GLN A 80 -10.27 -6.31 4.56
CA GLN A 80 -9.91 -7.06 3.35
C GLN A 80 -8.46 -6.85 2.89
N MET A 81 -7.84 -5.69 3.18
CA MET A 81 -6.43 -5.44 2.81
C MET A 81 -5.45 -5.77 3.94
N LEU A 82 -5.78 -5.35 5.17
CA LEU A 82 -4.86 -5.43 6.31
C LEU A 82 -5.08 -6.65 7.21
N ASN A 83 -6.22 -7.33 7.10
CA ASN A 83 -6.52 -8.54 7.86
C ASN A 83 -5.93 -9.77 7.16
N ILE A 84 -4.62 -9.91 7.32
CA ILE A 84 -3.76 -11.02 6.89
C ILE A 84 -2.90 -11.51 8.04
#